data_AF-A0A5K1K8J4-F1
#
_entry.id   AF-A0A5K1K8J4-F1
#
_cell.length_a   1.000
_cell.length_b   1.000
_cell.length_c   1.000
_cell.angle_alpha   90.00
_cell.angle_beta   90.00
_cell.angle_gamma   90.00
#
_symmetry.space_group_name_H-M   'P 1'
#
loop_
_entity.id
_entity.type
_entity.pdbx_description
1 polymer ?
#
loop_
_entity_poly.entity_id
_entity_poly.type
_entity_poly.pdbx_seq_one_letter_code
_entity_poly.pdbx_strand_id
1 'polypeptide(L)'
;MSVVGIDFGALHSKIGVARHRGIDIIINEVSNRATPSLVSFGPKQRSIGEPAKTLEISNFRNTVGSLKRLLGRTVADPEISEVESKFTHVKLVDANGTVGAQAYSASS
;
A
#
# COMPACT_ATOMS: atom_id res chain seq x y z
N MET A 1 -8.89 -24.52 -14.05
CA MET A 1 -8.10 -23.32 -13.64
C MET A 1 -8.74 -22.74 -12.41
N SER A 2 -7.96 -22.36 -11.40
CA SER A 2 -8.48 -21.67 -10.21
C SER A 2 -8.56 -20.18 -10.50
N VAL A 3 -9.71 -19.55 -10.19
CA VAL A 3 -9.89 -18.10 -10.29
C VAL A 3 -9.64 -17.48 -8.91
N VAL A 4 -8.88 -16.39 -8.88
CA VAL A 4 -8.56 -15.64 -7.67
C VAL A 4 -9.18 -14.25 -7.77
N GLY A 5 -9.94 -13.88 -6.74
CA GLY A 5 -10.43 -12.52 -6.53
C GLY A 5 -9.48 -11.76 -5.60
N ILE A 6 -9.15 -10.52 -5.95
CA ILE A 6 -8.29 -9.66 -5.15
C ILE A 6 -9.08 -8.39 -4.79
N ASP A 7 -9.29 -8.17 -3.50
CA ASP A 7 -9.80 -6.92 -2.96
C ASP A 7 -8.60 -6.04 -2.58
N PHE A 8 -8.37 -4.96 -3.34
CA PHE A 8 -7.41 -3.93 -2.99
C PHE A 8 -8.11 -2.84 -2.19
N GLY A 9 -7.97 -2.86 -0.86
CA GLY A 9 -8.47 -1.83 0.04
C GLY A 9 -7.43 -0.75 0.34
N ALA A 10 -7.88 0.37 0.92
CA ALA A 10 -6.97 1.44 1.33
C ALA A 10 -6.14 1.06 2.58
N LEU A 11 -6.72 0.28 3.50
CA LEU A 11 -6.09 -0.17 4.74
C LEU A 11 -5.69 -1.64 4.70
N HIS A 12 -6.55 -2.50 4.18
CA HIS A 12 -6.30 -3.94 4.08
C HIS A 12 -6.75 -4.47 2.73
N SER A 13 -6.01 -5.44 2.22
CA SER A 13 -6.32 -6.20 1.02
C SER A 13 -6.65 -7.64 1.39
N LYS A 14 -7.49 -8.30 0.58
CA LYS A 14 -7.91 -9.70 0.79
C LYS A 14 -7.83 -10.48 -0.51
N ILE A 15 -7.63 -11.79 -0.39
CA ILE A 15 -7.59 -12.70 -1.52
C ILE A 15 -8.63 -13.79 -1.30
N GLY A 16 -9.51 -13.98 -2.28
CA GLY A 16 -10.51 -15.04 -2.31
C GLY A 16 -10.23 -16.02 -3.44
N VAL A 17 -10.43 -17.32 -3.21
CA VAL A 17 -10.33 -18.35 -4.25
C VAL A 17 -11.63 -19.14 -4.34
N ALA A 18 -12.11 -19.38 -5.56
CA ALA A 18 -13.23 -20.27 -5.79
C ALA A 18 -12.77 -21.73 -5.76
N ARG A 19 -13.19 -22.50 -4.74
CA ARG A 19 -12.87 -23.93 -4.59
C ARG A 19 -13.94 -24.67 -3.80
N HIS A 20 -14.05 -25.99 -4.01
CA HIS A 20 -14.95 -26.87 -3.25
C HIS A 20 -16.41 -26.39 -3.15
N ARG A 21 -16.97 -25.89 -4.27
CA ARG A 21 -18.34 -25.33 -4.34
C ARG A 21 -18.56 -24.10 -3.44
N GLY A 22 -17.51 -23.37 -3.07
CA GLY A 22 -17.59 -22.13 -2.31
C GLY A 22 -16.44 -21.15 -2.61
N ILE A 23 -16.38 -20.08 -1.82
CA ILE A 23 -15.29 -19.11 -1.81
C ILE A 23 -14.54 -19.24 -0.50
N ASP A 24 -13.22 -19.37 -0.56
CA ASP A 24 -12.36 -19.34 0.62
C ASP A 24 -11.47 -18.09 0.61
N ILE A 25 -11.34 -17.44 1.76
CA ILE A 25 -10.50 -16.26 1.94
C ILE A 25 -9.12 -16.72 2.42
N ILE A 26 -8.11 -16.50 1.60
CA ILE A 26 -6.76 -16.99 1.84
C ILE A 26 -6.13 -16.24 3.02
N ILE A 27 -5.43 -16.99 3.88
CA ILE A 27 -4.63 -16.43 4.97
C ILE A 27 -3.24 -16.02 4.47
N ASN A 28 -2.68 -14.99 5.08
CA ASN A 28 -1.28 -14.60 4.91
C ASN A 28 -0.35 -15.46 5.78
N GLU A 29 0.94 -15.15 5.76
CA GLU A 29 2.01 -15.87 6.46
C GLU A 29 1.88 -15.89 8.00
N VAL A 30 1.08 -15.00 8.58
CA VAL A 30 0.77 -14.94 10.02
C VAL A 30 -0.66 -15.40 10.34
N SER A 31 -1.31 -16.11 9.42
CA SER A 31 -2.67 -16.66 9.57
C SER A 31 -3.80 -15.61 9.60
N ASN A 32 -3.54 -14.36 9.19
CA ASN A 32 -4.56 -13.33 9.05
C ASN A 32 -5.22 -13.40 7.66
N ARG A 33 -6.54 -13.19 7.59
CA ARG A 33 -7.31 -13.12 6.34
C ARG A 33 -7.32 -11.74 5.67
N ALA A 34 -6.73 -10.74 6.31
CA ALA A 34 -6.66 -9.37 5.85
C ALA A 34 -5.21 -8.88 5.93
N THR A 35 -4.60 -8.59 4.79
CA THR A 35 -3.20 -8.15 4.72
C THR A 35 -3.16 -6.62 4.71
N PRO A 36 -2.38 -5.96 5.59
CA PRO A 36 -2.22 -4.51 5.54
C PRO A 36 -1.79 -4.03 4.15
N SER A 37 -2.42 -2.95 3.66
CA SER A 37 -2.11 -2.35 2.36
C SER A 37 -0.98 -1.33 2.52
N LEU A 38 0.17 -1.85 2.98
CA LEU A 38 1.36 -1.09 3.30
C LEU A 38 2.58 -1.64 2.57
N VAL A 39 3.48 -0.74 2.19
CA VAL A 39 4.80 -1.08 1.67
C VAL A 39 5.83 -0.25 2.43
N SER A 40 6.73 -0.90 3.16
CA SER A 40 7.87 -0.24 3.81
C SER A 40 9.11 -0.51 2.98
N PHE A 41 9.72 0.55 2.47
CA PHE A 41 10.99 0.44 1.76
C PHE A 41 12.12 0.41 2.79
N GLY A 42 13.08 -0.49 2.59
CA GLY A 42 14.38 -0.51 3.23
C GLY A 42 15.50 -0.23 2.21
N PRO A 43 16.78 -0.17 2.63
CA PRO A 43 17.87 0.21 1.73
C PRO A 43 18.14 -0.78 0.58
N LYS A 44 17.80 -2.06 0.77
CA LYS A 44 18.06 -3.15 -0.19
C LYS A 44 16.83 -4.01 -0.50
N GLN A 45 15.72 -3.79 0.20
CA GLN A 45 14.53 -4.62 0.09
C GLN A 45 13.27 -3.81 0.40
N ARG A 46 12.12 -4.37 0.04
CA ARG A 46 10.80 -3.84 0.43
C ARG A 46 10.06 -4.87 1.26
N SER A 47 9.49 -4.42 2.37
CA SER A 47 8.55 -5.17 3.20
C SER A 47 7.13 -4.81 2.78
N ILE A 48 6.22 -5.78 2.75
CA ILE A 48 4.83 -5.60 2.29
C ILE A 48 3.90 -6.27 3.31
N GLY A 49 2.75 -5.69 3.60
CA GLY A 49 1.77 -6.32 4.49
C GLY A 49 2.19 -6.26 5.95
N GLU A 50 2.17 -7.42 6.63
CA GLU A 50 2.45 -7.51 8.06
C GLU A 50 3.89 -7.08 8.39
N PRO A 51 4.93 -7.52 7.65
CA PRO A 51 6.29 -6.97 7.80
C PRO A 51 6.41 -5.46 7.58
N ALA A 52 5.55 -4.85 6.77
CA ALA A 52 5.55 -3.39 6.61
C ALA A 52 4.88 -2.70 7.81
N LYS A 53 3.82 -3.31 8.35
CA LYS A 53 3.08 -2.80 9.50
C LYS A 53 3.94 -2.72 10.76
N THR A 54 4.83 -3.70 10.99
CA THR A 54 5.77 -3.66 12.12
C THR A 54 6.79 -2.51 12.03
N LEU A 55 7.02 -1.97 10.84
CA LEU A 55 7.94 -0.87 10.55
C LEU A 55 7.24 0.49 10.41
N GLU A 56 5.91 0.54 10.52
CA GLU A 56 5.12 1.75 10.26
C GLU A 56 5.53 2.94 11.13
N ILE A 57 5.91 2.69 12.39
CA ILE A 57 6.35 3.73 13.33
C ILE A 57 7.85 3.99 13.19
N SER A 58 8.68 2.95 13.18
CA SER A 58 10.14 3.09 13.19
C SER A 58 10.73 3.56 11.85
N ASN A 59 10.05 3.27 10.74
CA ASN A 59 10.44 3.64 9.39
C ASN A 59 9.31 4.43 8.69
N PHE A 60 8.62 5.29 9.44
CA PHE A 60 7.40 5.98 8.99
C PHE A 60 7.58 6.81 7.72
N ARG A 61 8.75 7.44 7.51
CA ARG A 61 9.07 8.23 6.31
C ARG A 61 9.26 7.42 5.05
N ASN A 62 9.47 6.10 5.16
CA ASN A 62 9.64 5.21 4.02
C ASN A 62 8.57 4.11 3.99
N THR A 63 7.52 4.25 4.80
CA THR A 63 6.38 3.33 4.83
C THR A 63 5.18 4.00 4.22
N VAL A 64 4.75 3.47 3.07
CA VAL A 64 3.68 4.01 2.25
C VAL A 64 2.39 3.24 2.51
N GLY A 65 1.32 3.96 2.81
CA GLY A 65 -0.04 3.43 2.95
C GLY A 65 -1.05 4.22 2.13
N SER A 66 -2.33 3.89 2.28
CA SER A 66 -3.45 4.58 1.61
C SER A 66 -3.31 4.70 0.08
N LEU A 67 -2.53 3.79 -0.53
CA LEU A 67 -2.17 3.83 -1.96
C LEU A 67 -3.40 3.95 -2.88
N LYS A 68 -4.51 3.28 -2.52
CA LYS A 68 -5.76 3.33 -3.29
C LYS A 68 -6.30 4.75 -3.47
N ARG A 69 -6.06 5.66 -2.52
CA ARG A 69 -6.51 7.06 -2.57
C ARG A 69 -5.71 7.90 -3.57
N LEU A 70 -4.51 7.43 -3.93
CA LEU A 70 -3.61 8.11 -4.87
C LEU A 70 -3.83 7.67 -6.32
N LEU A 71 -4.47 6.52 -6.56
CA LEU A 71 -4.62 5.95 -7.90
C LEU A 71 -5.40 6.88 -8.84
N GLY A 72 -4.85 7.12 -10.04
CA GLY A 72 -5.48 7.93 -11.07
C GLY A 72 -5.48 9.44 -10.80
N ARG A 73 -4.80 9.89 -9.75
CA ARG A 73 -4.71 11.30 -9.35
C ARG A 73 -3.41 11.93 -9.84
N THR A 74 -3.40 13.25 -9.88
CA THR A 74 -2.21 14.07 -10.13
C THR A 74 -1.85 14.85 -8.88
N VAL A 75 -0.62 15.36 -8.79
CA VAL A 75 -0.20 16.17 -7.63
C VAL A 75 -0.96 17.49 -7.54
N ALA A 76 -1.46 18.00 -8.67
CA ALA A 76 -2.26 19.22 -8.73
C ALA A 76 -3.72 19.01 -8.27
N ASP A 77 -4.16 17.77 -8.06
CA ASP A 77 -5.49 17.49 -7.54
C ASP A 77 -5.64 18.08 -6.12
N PRO A 78 -6.66 18.92 -5.84
CA PRO A 78 -6.89 19.48 -4.51
C PRO A 78 -7.03 18.41 -3.42
N GLU A 79 -7.61 17.24 -3.74
CA GLU A 79 -7.71 16.14 -2.78
C GLU A 79 -6.32 15.64 -2.37
N ILE A 80 -5.37 15.59 -3.31
CA ILE A 80 -3.99 15.19 -3.03
C ILE A 80 -3.25 16.30 -2.28
N SER A 81 -3.30 17.53 -2.78
CA SER A 81 -2.47 18.62 -2.29
C SER A 81 -2.96 19.21 -0.96
N GLU A 82 -4.27 19.23 -0.70
CA GLU A 82 -4.85 19.83 0.50
C GLU A 82 -5.31 18.82 1.55
N VAL A 83 -5.61 17.57 1.17
CA VAL A 83 -6.12 16.54 2.08
C VAL A 83 -5.07 15.45 2.31
N GLU A 84 -4.76 14.63 1.30
CA GLU A 84 -3.87 13.47 1.46
C GLU A 84 -2.49 13.87 1.98
N SER A 85 -1.93 14.99 1.50
CA SER A 85 -0.63 15.52 1.92
C SER A 85 -0.51 15.75 3.43
N LYS A 86 -1.63 16.01 4.14
CA LYS A 86 -1.67 16.23 5.59
C LYS A 86 -1.72 14.95 6.40
N PHE A 87 -2.21 13.86 5.81
CA PHE A 87 -2.42 12.58 6.50
C PHE A 87 -1.42 11.51 6.08
N THR A 88 -0.57 11.79 5.09
CA THR A 88 0.50 10.92 4.67
C THR A 88 1.84 11.39 5.23
N HIS A 89 2.68 10.45 5.65
CA HIS A 89 4.02 10.77 6.16
C HIS A 89 5.10 10.77 5.08
N VAL A 90 4.79 10.21 3.90
CA VAL A 90 5.68 10.16 2.75
C VAL A 90 5.45 11.37 1.86
N LYS A 91 6.53 11.90 1.30
CA LYS A 91 6.44 13.02 0.37
C LYS A 91 5.76 12.57 -0.93
N LEU A 92 4.65 13.20 -1.27
CA LEU A 92 4.00 13.01 -2.56
C LEU A 92 4.70 13.87 -3.62
N VAL A 93 4.97 13.29 -4.79
CA VAL A 93 5.73 13.90 -5.88
C VAL A 93 5.06 13.61 -7.22
N ASP A 94 5.35 14.42 -8.23
CA ASP A 94 4.90 14.11 -9.59
C ASP A 94 5.78 13.00 -10.15
N ALA A 95 5.13 11.95 -10.62
CA ALA A 95 5.73 10.80 -11.27
C ALA A 95 5.11 10.68 -12.66
N ASN A 96 5.68 11.41 -13.62
CA ASN A 96 5.26 11.43 -15.02
C ASN A 96 3.78 11.81 -15.20
N GLY A 97 3.33 12.86 -14.53
CA GLY A 97 1.94 13.34 -14.61
C GLY A 97 0.94 12.56 -13.76
N THR A 98 1.41 11.67 -12.88
CA THR A 98 0.61 11.00 -11.85
C THR A 98 1.20 11.22 -10.46
N VAL A 99 0.41 11.11 -9.41
CA VAL A 99 0.95 11.20 -8.04
C VAL A 99 1.78 9.95 -7.70
N GLY A 100 3.01 10.18 -7.23
CA GLY A 100 3.90 9.16 -6.67
C GLY A 100 4.23 9.44 -5.22
N ALA A 101 4.63 8.41 -4.47
CA ALA A 101 5.19 8.56 -3.13
C ALA A 101 6.71 8.37 -3.20
N GLN A 102 7.47 9.37 -2.73
CA GLN A 102 8.93 9.29 -2.66
C GLN A 102 9.33 8.49 -1.41
N ALA A 103 9.95 7.32 -1.63
CA ALA A 103 10.55 6.50 -0.58
C ALA A 103 12.07 6.43 -0.81
N TYR A 104 12.86 6.61 0.25
CA TYR A 104 14.30 6.90 0.19
C TYR A 104 14.64 8.05 -0.77
N SER A 105 14.87 9.24 -0.21
CA SER A 105 15.68 10.22 -0.92
C SER A 105 17.08 9.63 -1.02
N ALA A 106 17.59 9.39 -2.23
CA ALA A 106 19.03 9.39 -2.42
C ALA A 106 19.50 10.74 -1.88
N SER A 107 20.17 10.74 -0.73
CA SER A 107 20.96 11.88 -0.32
C SER A 107 22.10 11.97 -1.33
N SER A 108 21.88 12.75 -2.38
CA SER A 108 22.94 13.37 -3.17
C SER A 108 23.68 14.36 -2.30
#